data_AF-A0A357AVX8-F1
#
_entry.id   AF-A0A357AVX8-F1
#
_cell.length_a   1.000
_cell.length_b   1.000
_cell.length_c   1.000
_cell.angle_alpha   90.00
_cell.angle_beta   90.00
_cell.angle_gamma   90.00
#
_symmetry.space_group_name_H-M   'P 1'
#
loop_
_entity.id
_entity.type
_entity.pdbx_description
1 polymer ?
#
loop_
_entity_poly.entity_id
_entity_poly.type
_entity_poly.pdbx_seq_one_letter_code
_entity_poly.pdbx_strand_id
1 'polypeptide(L)'
;GLGEPMSEILPKIKTMFTDKNRLRKTDPGDPDVCNLFPYHRLMTDAGKCEEIRQGCTGATFGCVDCKKLLVESMERFLAPIHARRAELEQNPRRLAEILADGNAKAGKEAAAAMREIRGLLNFQFD
;
A
#
# COMPACT_ATOMS: atom_id res chain seq x y z
N GLY A 1 7.61 3.68 -1.55
CA GLY A 1 7.25 2.57 -0.64
C GLY A 1 6.39 3.09 0.49
N LEU A 2 5.88 2.21 1.35
CA LEU A 2 4.93 2.55 2.43
C LEU A 2 5.49 3.49 3.53
N GLY A 3 6.80 3.75 3.53
CA GLY A 3 7.45 4.67 4.48
C GLY A 3 7.90 5.98 3.86
N GLU A 4 7.53 6.27 2.61
CA GLU A 4 7.86 7.56 1.98
C GLU A 4 7.03 8.69 2.61
N PRO A 5 7.62 9.84 2.95
CA PRO A 5 6.87 10.97 3.48
C PRO A 5 5.95 11.57 2.40
N MET A 6 4.86 12.22 2.83
CA MET A 6 3.92 12.86 1.90
C MET A 6 4.60 13.90 0.99
N SER A 7 5.65 14.57 1.46
CA SER A 7 6.45 15.50 0.65
C SER A 7 7.07 14.85 -0.60
N GLU A 8 7.40 13.57 -0.56
CA GLU A 8 7.95 12.81 -1.71
C GLU A 8 6.86 12.14 -2.55
N ILE A 9 5.72 11.83 -1.95
CA ILE A 9 4.57 11.22 -2.62
C ILE A 9 3.80 12.26 -3.46
N LEU A 10 3.64 13.48 -2.95
CA LEU A 10 2.85 14.53 -3.58
C LEU A 10 3.28 14.85 -5.04
N PRO A 11 4.59 15.01 -5.35
CA PRO A 11 5.03 15.22 -6.73
C PRO A 11 4.66 14.06 -7.66
N LYS A 12 4.73 12.81 -7.17
CA LYS A 12 4.41 11.60 -7.95
C LYS A 12 2.93 11.54 -8.31
N ILE A 13 2.04 11.90 -7.39
CA ILE A 13 0.60 11.98 -7.66
C ILE A 13 0.30 13.10 -8.65
N LYS A 14 0.92 14.28 -8.48
CA LYS A 14 0.72 15.43 -9.37
C LYS A 14 1.04 15.11 -10.83
N THR A 15 2.14 14.40 -11.08
CA THR A 15 2.58 14.03 -12.43
C THR A 15 1.99 12.72 -12.95
N MET A 16 1.21 12.00 -12.14
CA MET A 16 0.60 10.72 -12.51
C MET A 16 -0.25 10.87 -13.78
N PHE A 17 0.04 10.04 -14.77
CA PHE A 17 -0.80 9.90 -15.96
C PHE A 17 -2.18 9.35 -15.58
N THR A 18 -3.24 9.83 -16.23
CA THR A 18 -4.64 9.43 -15.94
C THR A 18 -5.27 8.81 -17.18
N ASP A 19 -6.58 9.00 -17.38
CA ASP A 19 -7.26 8.64 -18.62
C ASP A 19 -6.69 9.46 -19.80
N LYS A 20 -6.20 8.75 -20.83
CA LYS A 20 -5.63 9.32 -22.06
C LYS A 20 -6.68 10.07 -22.91
N ASN A 21 -7.94 9.66 -22.83
CA ASN A 21 -9.02 10.20 -23.63
C ASN A 21 -9.61 11.48 -23.02
N ARG A 22 -9.33 11.75 -21.75
CA ARG A 22 -9.80 12.92 -21.04
C ARG A 22 -8.83 14.09 -21.19
N LEU A 23 -9.04 14.92 -22.21
CA LEU A 23 -8.15 16.03 -22.54
C LEU A 23 -8.49 17.34 -21.81
N ARG A 24 -9.78 17.57 -21.53
CA ARG A 24 -10.29 18.79 -20.88
C ARG A 24 -11.04 18.44 -19.61
N LYS A 25 -11.18 19.43 -18.70
CA LYS A 25 -11.93 19.25 -17.44
C LYS A 25 -13.37 18.83 -17.69
N THR A 26 -14.00 19.40 -18.71
CA THR A 26 -15.39 19.16 -19.12
C THR A 26 -15.60 17.84 -19.87
N ASP A 27 -14.52 17.17 -20.27
CA ASP A 27 -14.64 15.87 -20.93
C ASP A 27 -14.91 14.81 -19.86
N PRO A 28 -15.92 13.95 -20.06
CA PRO A 28 -16.12 12.75 -19.26
C PRO A 28 -14.85 11.91 -19.20
N GLY A 29 -14.50 11.43 -18.00
CA GLY A 29 -13.41 10.47 -17.84
C GLY A 29 -13.92 9.04 -17.69
N ASP A 30 -13.02 8.09 -17.92
CA ASP A 30 -13.25 6.67 -17.66
C ASP A 30 -12.36 6.18 -16.49
N PRO A 31 -12.95 5.93 -15.30
CA PRO A 31 -12.21 5.37 -14.16
C PRO A 31 -11.59 3.99 -14.41
N ASP A 32 -12.10 3.21 -15.36
CA ASP A 32 -11.64 1.83 -15.63
C ASP A 32 -10.36 1.80 -16.48
N VAL A 33 -10.04 2.89 -17.19
CA VAL A 33 -8.77 3.07 -17.92
C VAL A 33 -7.83 4.09 -17.25
N CYS A 34 -8.25 4.69 -16.14
CA CYS A 34 -7.48 5.70 -15.42
C CYS A 34 -6.49 5.07 -14.43
N ASN A 35 -5.19 5.31 -14.59
CA ASN A 35 -4.16 4.79 -13.67
C ASN A 35 -4.29 5.27 -12.22
N LEU A 36 -4.97 6.39 -11.99
CA LEU A 36 -5.17 6.96 -10.67
C LEU A 36 -6.28 6.25 -9.88
N PHE A 37 -7.35 5.85 -10.56
CA PHE A 37 -8.57 5.36 -9.90
C PHE A 37 -8.39 4.06 -9.09
N PRO A 38 -7.53 3.09 -9.48
CA PRO A 38 -7.23 1.93 -8.65
C PRO A 38 -6.76 2.28 -7.22
N TYR A 39 -6.07 3.41 -7.04
CA TYR A 39 -5.66 3.86 -5.70
C TYR A 39 -6.85 4.31 -4.85
N HIS A 40 -7.86 4.95 -5.46
CA HIS A 40 -9.10 5.28 -4.74
C HIS A 40 -9.81 4.01 -4.26
N ARG A 41 -9.89 2.97 -5.09
CA ARG A 41 -10.52 1.71 -4.65
C ARG A 41 -9.81 1.06 -3.46
N LEU A 42 -8.51 1.31 -3.31
CA LEU A 42 -7.70 0.74 -2.22
C LEU A 42 -7.73 1.61 -0.95
N MET A 43 -7.69 2.93 -1.10
CA MET A 43 -7.37 3.86 -0.01
C MET A 43 -8.49 4.83 0.34
N THR A 44 -9.53 4.93 -0.48
CA THR A 44 -10.68 5.82 -0.27
C THR A 44 -11.88 5.02 0.18
N ASP A 45 -12.64 5.56 1.14
CA ASP A 45 -13.89 4.97 1.62
C ASP A 45 -14.87 4.66 0.47
N ALA A 46 -15.58 3.54 0.54
CA ALA A 46 -16.39 3.02 -0.57
C ALA A 46 -17.41 4.05 -1.09
N GLY A 47 -18.11 4.76 -0.19
CA GLY A 47 -19.06 5.81 -0.58
C GLY A 47 -18.37 6.97 -1.31
N LYS A 48 -17.21 7.41 -0.82
CA LYS A 48 -16.45 8.48 -1.45
C LYS A 48 -15.85 8.05 -2.79
N CYS A 49 -15.43 6.79 -2.90
CA CYS A 49 -14.94 6.22 -4.16
C CYS A 49 -16.04 6.23 -5.23
N GLU A 50 -17.29 5.96 -4.85
CA GLU A 50 -18.43 6.03 -5.76
C GLU A 50 -18.76 7.46 -6.19
N GLU A 51 -18.75 8.43 -5.25
CA GLU A 51 -18.86 9.86 -5.59
C GLU A 51 -17.79 10.31 -6.58
N ILE A 52 -16.55 9.82 -6.43
CA ILE A 52 -15.44 10.14 -7.33
C ILE A 52 -15.69 9.52 -8.72
N ARG A 53 -16.16 8.28 -8.79
CA ARG A 53 -16.53 7.65 -10.08
C ARG A 53 -17.61 8.46 -10.79
N GLN A 54 -18.66 8.85 -10.07
CA GLN A 54 -19.76 9.64 -10.63
C GLN A 54 -19.30 11.02 -11.08
N GLY A 55 -18.48 11.72 -10.28
CA GLY A 55 -17.97 13.03 -10.68
C GLY A 55 -16.94 13.00 -11.81
N CYS A 56 -16.18 11.91 -11.94
CA CYS A 56 -15.27 11.70 -13.07
C CYS A 56 -16.03 11.45 -14.37
N THR A 57 -17.00 10.52 -14.35
CA THR A 57 -17.82 10.16 -15.52
C THR A 57 -18.79 11.27 -15.91
N GLY A 58 -19.30 12.03 -14.94
CA GLY A 58 -20.16 13.20 -15.16
C GLY A 58 -19.39 14.52 -15.39
N ALA A 59 -18.06 14.50 -15.45
CA ALA A 59 -17.19 15.66 -15.65
C ALA A 59 -17.42 16.84 -14.68
N THR A 60 -17.83 16.57 -13.43
CA THR A 60 -18.11 17.62 -12.43
C THR A 60 -16.83 18.20 -11.82
N PHE A 61 -15.73 17.44 -11.83
CA PHE A 61 -14.39 17.89 -11.40
C PHE A 61 -13.30 17.34 -12.31
N GLY A 62 -12.13 18.01 -12.38
CA GLY A 62 -11.03 17.60 -13.27
C GLY A 62 -10.08 16.57 -12.64
N CYS A 63 -9.16 15.99 -13.44
CA CYS A 63 -8.13 15.07 -12.93
C CYS A 63 -7.27 15.67 -11.82
N VAL A 64 -7.02 16.98 -11.85
CA VAL A 64 -6.28 17.70 -10.79
C VAL A 64 -7.04 17.68 -9.46
N ASP A 65 -8.35 17.84 -9.50
CA ASP A 65 -9.19 17.80 -8.30
C ASP A 65 -9.28 16.36 -7.76
N CYS A 66 -9.42 15.37 -8.65
CA CYS A 66 -9.35 13.95 -8.32
C CYS A 66 -8.04 13.58 -7.59
N LYS A 67 -6.90 14.09 -8.10
CA LYS A 67 -5.57 13.92 -7.48
C LYS A 67 -5.51 14.47 -6.06
N LYS A 68 -6.17 15.60 -5.77
CA LYS A 68 -6.21 16.16 -4.40
C LYS A 68 -7.00 15.25 -3.46
N LEU A 69 -8.14 14.72 -3.91
CA LEU A 69 -8.91 13.75 -3.13
C LEU A 69 -8.10 12.47 -2.86
N LEU A 70 -7.28 12.04 -3.82
CA LEU A 70 -6.40 10.88 -3.62
C LEU A 70 -5.33 11.19 -2.56
N VAL A 71 -4.72 12.37 -2.60
CA VAL A 71 -3.73 12.80 -1.60
C VAL A 71 -4.31 12.72 -0.20
N GLU A 72 -5.50 13.26 0.03
CA GLU A 72 -6.17 13.22 1.33
C GLU A 72 -6.44 11.78 1.80
N SER A 73 -6.90 10.93 0.88
CA SER A 73 -7.18 9.51 1.19
C SER A 73 -5.88 8.75 1.50
N MET A 74 -4.83 9.00 0.73
CA MET A 74 -3.52 8.36 0.90
C MET A 74 -2.85 8.82 2.20
N GLU A 75 -2.96 10.09 2.58
CA GLU A 75 -2.46 10.59 3.86
C GLU A 75 -3.16 9.89 5.03
N ARG A 76 -4.50 9.80 5.00
CA ARG A 76 -5.26 9.05 6.02
C ARG A 76 -4.85 7.58 6.09
N PHE A 77 -4.66 6.95 4.94
CA PHE A 77 -4.24 5.54 4.85
C PHE A 77 -2.83 5.31 5.38
N LEU A 78 -1.88 6.19 5.05
CA LEU A 78 -0.47 6.05 5.41
C LEU A 78 -0.14 6.55 6.82
N ALA A 79 -0.91 7.49 7.37
CA ALA A 79 -0.69 8.05 8.71
C ALA A 79 -0.47 6.99 9.81
N PRO A 80 -1.33 5.97 9.99
CA PRO A 80 -1.09 4.94 11.01
C PRO A 80 0.16 4.10 10.73
N ILE A 81 0.50 3.86 9.46
CA ILE A 81 1.71 3.11 9.06
C ILE A 81 2.97 3.93 9.40
N HIS A 82 2.98 5.22 9.05
CA HIS A 82 4.08 6.13 9.36
C HIS A 82 4.27 6.30 10.87
N ALA A 83 3.18 6.44 11.63
CA ALA A 83 3.25 6.51 13.10
C ALA A 83 3.85 5.22 13.69
N ARG A 84 3.35 4.04 13.26
CA ARG A 84 3.87 2.76 13.74
C ARG A 84 5.33 2.54 13.37
N ARG A 85 5.75 2.98 12.19
CA ARG A 85 7.14 2.95 11.77
C ARG A 85 8.01 3.82 12.67
N ALA A 86 7.60 5.06 12.93
CA ALA A 86 8.33 5.98 13.79
C ALA A 86 8.50 5.44 15.22
N GLU A 87 7.47 4.82 15.79
CA GLU A 87 7.55 4.14 17.10
C GLU A 87 8.62 3.03 17.12
N LEU A 88 8.69 2.22 16.05
CA LEU A 88 9.65 1.13 15.94
C LEU A 88 11.08 1.63 15.70
N GLU A 89 11.24 2.69 14.90
CA GLU A 89 12.53 3.33 14.65
C GLU A 89 13.11 3.95 15.92
N GLN A 90 12.26 4.50 16.80
CA GLN A 90 12.65 5.02 18.11
C GLN A 90 13.00 3.91 19.12
N ASN A 91 12.66 2.66 18.84
CA ASN A 91 12.95 1.53 19.72
C ASN A 91 13.63 0.36 18.97
N PRO A 92 14.93 0.49 18.60
CA PRO A 92 15.66 -0.55 17.90
C PRO A 92 15.72 -1.88 18.65
N ARG A 93 15.71 -1.84 19.99
CA ARG A 93 15.68 -3.04 20.83
C ARG A 93 14.38 -3.82 20.62
N ARG A 94 13.23 -3.15 20.59
CA ARG A 94 11.94 -3.79 20.34
C ARG A 94 11.92 -4.46 18.96
N LEU A 95 12.51 -3.83 17.95
CA LEU A 95 12.63 -4.42 16.61
C LEU A 95 13.48 -5.71 16.65
N ALA A 96 14.64 -5.68 17.34
CA ALA A 96 15.49 -6.85 17.50
C ALA A 96 14.79 -8.00 18.24
N GLU A 97 14.02 -7.69 19.30
CA GLU A 97 13.22 -8.67 20.05
C GLU A 97 12.16 -9.34 19.18
N ILE A 98 11.44 -8.58 18.35
CA ILE A 98 10.44 -9.11 17.42
C ILE A 98 11.09 -10.07 16.43
N LEU A 99 12.24 -9.69 15.86
CA LEU A 99 12.98 -10.54 14.91
C LEU A 99 13.52 -11.81 15.59
N ALA A 100 14.06 -11.70 16.80
CA ALA A 100 14.57 -12.84 17.55
C ALA A 100 13.46 -13.85 17.90
N ASP A 101 12.29 -13.39 18.34
CA ASP A 101 11.14 -14.24 18.62
C ASP A 101 10.62 -14.95 17.35
N GLY A 102 10.53 -14.21 16.23
CA GLY A 102 10.18 -14.78 14.93
C GLY A 102 11.15 -15.87 14.48
N ASN A 103 12.46 -15.61 14.59
CA ASN A 103 13.51 -16.58 14.25
C ASN A 103 13.46 -17.82 15.15
N ALA A 104 13.20 -17.65 16.44
CA ALA A 104 13.08 -18.77 17.37
C ALA A 104 11.89 -19.67 17.01
N LYS A 105 10.74 -19.09 16.66
CA LYS A 105 9.55 -19.83 16.21
C LYS A 105 9.82 -20.56 14.89
N ALA A 106 10.31 -19.85 13.88
CA ALA A 106 10.62 -20.44 12.58
C ALA A 106 11.70 -21.53 12.69
N GLY A 107 12.71 -21.34 13.54
CA GLY A 107 13.77 -22.32 13.77
C GLY A 107 13.27 -23.63 14.38
N LYS A 108 12.28 -23.59 15.28
CA LYS A 108 11.65 -24.80 15.84
C LYS A 108 10.95 -25.62 14.76
N GLU A 109 10.16 -24.96 13.91
CA GLU A 109 9.45 -25.60 12.80
C GLU A 109 10.43 -26.16 11.76
N ALA A 110 11.45 -25.38 11.39
CA ALA A 110 12.49 -25.82 10.46
C ALA A 110 13.26 -27.03 11.00
N ALA A 111 13.60 -27.04 12.29
CA ALA A 111 14.28 -28.18 12.92
C ALA A 111 13.38 -29.42 12.94
N ALA A 112 12.08 -29.27 13.18
CA ALA A 112 11.12 -30.37 13.10
C ALA A 112 11.03 -30.95 11.69
N ALA A 113 10.85 -30.10 10.69
CA ALA A 113 10.81 -30.50 9.28
C ALA A 113 12.12 -31.20 8.85
N MET A 114 13.28 -30.68 9.27
CA MET A 114 14.56 -31.31 8.94
C MET A 114 14.76 -32.67 9.62
N ARG A 115 14.22 -32.90 10.83
CA ARG A 115 14.25 -34.22 11.45
C ARG A 115 13.44 -35.24 10.64
N GLU A 116 12.26 -34.85 10.17
CA GLU A 116 11.41 -35.69 9.33
C GLU A 116 12.11 -36.03 8.00
N ILE A 117 12.62 -35.01 7.30
CA ILE A 117 13.35 -35.20 6.03
C ILE A 117 14.55 -36.13 6.23
N ARG A 118 15.35 -35.93 7.28
CA ARG A 118 16.50 -36.81 7.57
C ARG A 118 16.07 -38.24 7.87
N GLY A 119 14.93 -38.44 8.55
CA GLY A 119 14.35 -39.77 8.76
C GLY A 119 13.99 -40.47 7.45
N LEU A 120 13.35 -39.76 6.52
CA LEU A 120 12.98 -40.29 5.20
C LEU A 120 14.19 -40.63 4.33
N LEU A 121 15.27 -39.86 4.47
CA LEU A 121 16.52 -40.07 3.72
C LEU A 121 17.47 -41.07 4.38
N ASN A 122 17.09 -41.69 5.50
CA ASN A 122 17.97 -42.53 6.32
C ASN A 122 19.29 -41.83 6.70
N PHE A 123 19.23 -40.52 6.89
CA PHE A 123 20.38 -39.66 7.20
C PHE A 123 20.37 -39.27 8.69
N GLN A 124 20.29 -40.28 9.56
CA GLN A 124 20.36 -40.14 11.01
C GLN A 124 21.69 -40.75 11.48
N PHE A 125 22.64 -39.89 11.84
CA PHE A 125 23.92 -40.30 12.45
C PHE A 125 23.92 -39.84 13.91
N ASP A 126 24.34 -40.75 14.79
CA ASP A 126 24.55 -40.50 16.22
C ASP A 126 25.78 -39.62 16.48
#